data_AF-A0A517P4V7-F1
#
_entry.id   AF-A0A517P4V7-F1
#
_cell.length_a   1.000
_cell.length_b   1.000
_cell.length_c   1.000
_cell.angle_alpha   90.00
_cell.angle_beta   90.00
_cell.angle_gamma   90.00
#
_symmetry.space_group_name_H-M   'P 1'
#
loop_
_entity.id
_entity.type
_entity.pdbx_description
1 polymer ?
#
loop_
_entity_poly.entity_id
_entity_poly.type
_entity_poly.pdbx_seq_one_letter_code
_entity_poly.pdbx_strand_id
1 'polypeptide(L)'
;MHRRTPLLTVLIVAGLGAALPAGLRGGELEDRIKTLELQLQLAETTAALLEKENEALRQENAALKAKHAAAPAAADASEMPPAEGGEAADPFRVGAVWYGTLRGGKDGKEQMKWALSVSERTGDRIAGGVAFDVPGKPKFEMKFTGSAPTDGDGPVTVETERVGQAKLFMRGRLANGAVTGACSMTDPHGRKKYGSAALIARDRE
;
A
#
# COMPACT_ATOMS: atom_id res chain seq x y z
N MET A 1 -31.59 -18.55 -17.50
CA MET A 1 -31.13 -17.42 -18.35
C MET A 1 -30.63 -16.30 -17.44
N HIS A 2 -29.32 -16.22 -17.22
CA HIS A 2 -28.71 -15.16 -16.40
C HIS A 2 -27.79 -14.33 -17.29
N ARG A 3 -28.21 -13.08 -17.54
CA ARG A 3 -27.41 -12.09 -18.26
C ARG A 3 -26.31 -11.60 -17.31
N ARG A 4 -25.06 -11.79 -17.73
CA ARG A 4 -23.87 -11.24 -17.09
C ARG A 4 -23.82 -9.73 -17.36
N THR A 5 -23.73 -8.95 -16.30
CA THR A 5 -23.43 -7.51 -16.32
C THR A 5 -21.92 -7.33 -16.50
N PRO A 6 -21.43 -6.60 -17.53
CA PRO A 6 -20.04 -6.17 -17.56
C PRO A 6 -19.86 -4.90 -16.71
N LEU A 7 -19.02 -4.98 -15.67
CA LEU A 7 -18.44 -3.82 -15.00
C LEU A 7 -17.55 -3.07 -16.01
N LEU A 8 -18.01 -1.92 -16.48
CA LEU A 8 -17.17 -0.97 -17.20
C LEU A 8 -16.41 -0.15 -16.16
N THR A 9 -15.09 -0.31 -16.17
CA THR A 9 -14.16 0.46 -15.34
C THR A 9 -13.56 1.57 -16.22
N VAL A 10 -13.29 2.71 -15.56
CA VAL A 10 -12.41 3.82 -15.97
C VAL A 10 -13.03 4.93 -16.82
N LEU A 11 -13.31 6.06 -16.17
CA LEU A 11 -12.76 7.35 -16.60
C LEU A 11 -12.71 8.30 -15.39
N ILE A 12 -11.55 8.40 -14.74
CA ILE A 12 -11.19 9.60 -13.99
C ILE A 12 -10.08 10.27 -14.80
N VAL A 13 -10.50 11.04 -15.81
CA VAL A 13 -9.68 12.12 -16.36
C VAL A 13 -10.01 13.35 -15.53
N ALA A 14 -9.39 13.45 -14.35
CA ALA A 14 -9.45 14.66 -13.54
C ALA A 14 -8.07 15.30 -13.57
N GLY A 15 -7.95 16.39 -14.33
CA GLY A 15 -6.84 17.32 -14.20
C GLY A 15 -6.19 17.74 -15.52
N LEU A 16 -6.93 18.42 -16.39
CA LEU A 16 -6.32 19.45 -17.25
C LEU A 16 -7.34 20.56 -17.56
N GLY A 17 -7.90 21.16 -16.50
CA GLY A 17 -8.51 22.48 -16.57
C GLY A 17 -7.42 23.56 -16.64
N ALA A 18 -6.67 23.58 -17.73
CA ALA A 18 -5.92 24.78 -18.12
C ALA A 18 -6.77 25.50 -19.14
N ALA A 19 -7.24 26.70 -18.78
CA ALA A 19 -7.95 27.58 -19.70
C ALA A 19 -7.17 27.71 -21.02
N LEU A 20 -7.84 27.47 -22.14
CA LEU A 20 -7.29 27.70 -23.47
C LEU A 20 -6.99 29.20 -23.63
N PRO A 21 -5.72 29.64 -23.74
CA PRO A 21 -5.45 31.00 -24.16
C PRO A 21 -5.86 31.14 -25.63
N ALA A 22 -6.68 32.14 -25.91
CA ALA A 22 -7.05 32.53 -27.26
C ALA A 22 -5.78 32.94 -28.03
N GLY A 23 -5.51 32.25 -29.14
CA GLY A 23 -4.55 32.66 -30.16
C GLY A 23 -3.12 32.12 -30.01
N LEU A 24 -2.93 30.81 -30.09
CA LEU A 24 -1.59 30.26 -30.38
C LEU A 24 -1.28 30.48 -31.87
N ARG A 25 -0.17 31.16 -32.17
CA ARG A 25 0.33 31.35 -33.54
C ARG A 25 0.80 30.00 -34.09
N GLY A 26 0.76 29.79 -35.41
CA GLY A 26 1.02 28.48 -36.05
C GLY A 26 2.27 27.74 -35.54
N GLY A 27 3.38 28.43 -35.32
CA GLY A 27 4.61 27.82 -34.78
C GLY A 27 4.51 27.38 -33.31
N GLU A 28 3.73 28.07 -32.47
CA GLU A 28 3.55 27.74 -31.06
C GLU A 28 2.63 26.51 -30.89
N LEU A 29 1.68 26.33 -31.82
CA LEU A 29 0.88 25.10 -31.92
C LEU A 29 1.75 23.90 -32.32
N GLU A 30 2.65 24.07 -33.30
CA GLU A 30 3.57 23.00 -33.73
C GLU A 30 4.50 22.55 -32.60
N ASP A 31 5.09 23.49 -31.86
CA ASP A 31 5.94 23.17 -30.71
C ASP A 31 5.14 22.49 -29.58
N ARG A 32 3.88 22.88 -29.39
CA ARG A 32 2.99 22.24 -28.42
C ARG A 32 2.60 20.82 -28.84
N ILE A 33 2.32 20.60 -30.12
CA ILE A 33 2.03 19.27 -30.67
C ILE A 33 3.24 18.35 -30.46
N LYS A 34 4.45 18.78 -30.83
CA LYS A 34 5.68 18.00 -30.60
C LYS A 34 5.89 17.68 -29.12
N THR A 35 5.61 18.65 -28.23
CA THR A 35 5.72 18.43 -26.79
C THR A 35 4.74 17.37 -26.31
N LEU A 36 3.49 17.41 -26.78
CA LEU A 36 2.46 16.43 -26.42
C LEU A 36 2.77 15.05 -27.00
N GLU A 37 3.31 14.96 -28.21
CA GLU A 37 3.75 13.71 -28.82
C GLU A 37 4.89 13.05 -28.01
N LEU A 38 5.89 13.84 -27.59
CA LEU A 38 6.96 13.35 -26.73
C LEU A 38 6.45 12.90 -25.35
N GLN A 39 5.50 13.63 -24.77
CA GLN A 39 4.86 13.24 -23.52
C GLN A 39 4.05 11.95 -23.67
N LEU A 40 3.34 11.77 -24.79
CA LEU A 40 2.60 10.56 -25.09
C LEU A 40 3.54 9.37 -25.25
N GLN A 41 4.61 9.50 -26.04
CA GLN A 41 5.64 8.46 -26.20
C GLN A 41 6.29 8.07 -24.87
N LEU A 42 6.58 9.06 -24.02
CA LEU A 42 7.13 8.80 -22.69
C LEU A 42 6.12 8.05 -21.81
N ALA A 43 4.85 8.44 -21.84
CA ALA A 43 3.77 7.78 -21.10
C ALA A 43 3.56 6.33 -21.57
N GLU A 44 3.53 6.09 -22.88
CA GLU A 44 3.42 4.76 -23.48
C GLU A 44 4.62 3.87 -23.10
N THR A 45 5.84 4.41 -23.18
CA THR A 45 7.06 3.68 -22.77
C THR A 45 7.02 3.34 -21.28
N THR A 46 6.56 4.28 -20.45
CA THR A 46 6.44 4.07 -19.01
C THR A 46 5.37 3.03 -18.69
N ALA A 47 4.23 3.06 -19.38
CA ALA A 47 3.17 2.07 -19.23
C ALA A 47 3.65 0.67 -19.61
N ALA A 48 4.35 0.53 -20.73
CA ALA A 48 4.92 -0.76 -21.17
C ALA A 48 5.95 -1.31 -20.17
N LEU A 49 6.80 -0.45 -19.58
CA LEU A 49 7.74 -0.85 -18.54
C LEU A 49 7.02 -1.32 -17.27
N LEU A 50 5.99 -0.59 -16.83
CA LEU A 50 5.20 -0.96 -15.66
C LEU A 50 4.39 -2.23 -15.88
N GLU A 51 3.86 -2.48 -17.07
CA GLU A 51 3.20 -3.74 -17.41
C GLU A 51 4.18 -4.91 -17.36
N LYS A 52 5.38 -4.74 -17.92
CA LYS A 52 6.44 -5.74 -17.86
C LYS A 52 6.88 -6.04 -16.43
N GLU A 53 7.04 -5.02 -15.60
CA GLU A 53 7.40 -5.17 -14.18
C GLU A 53 6.29 -5.85 -13.38
N ASN A 54 5.03 -5.46 -13.60
CA ASN A 54 3.89 -6.13 -12.97
C ASN A 54 3.77 -7.60 -13.36
N GLU A 55 4.02 -7.93 -14.62
CA GLU A 55 3.99 -9.31 -15.09
C GLU A 55 5.15 -10.14 -14.49
N ALA A 56 6.35 -9.57 -14.41
CA ALA A 56 7.48 -10.21 -13.72
C ALA A 56 7.16 -10.47 -12.24
N LEU A 57 6.58 -9.49 -11.54
CA LEU A 57 6.16 -9.64 -10.14
C LEU A 57 5.04 -10.67 -9.97
N ARG A 58 4.12 -10.80 -10.94
CA ARG A 58 3.10 -11.86 -10.92
C ARG A 58 3.72 -13.23 -11.07
N GLN A 59 4.68 -13.39 -11.98
CA GLN A 59 5.39 -14.64 -12.19
C GLN A 59 6.24 -15.02 -10.99
N GLU A 60 6.95 -14.07 -10.37
CA GLU A 60 7.70 -14.28 -9.15
C GLU A 60 6.79 -14.70 -7.99
N ASN A 61 5.67 -14.00 -7.80
CA ASN A 61 4.67 -14.38 -6.78
C ASN A 61 4.06 -15.76 -7.04
N ALA A 62 3.78 -16.11 -8.29
CA ALA A 62 3.31 -17.44 -8.66
C ALA A 62 4.37 -18.52 -8.38
N ALA A 63 5.64 -18.25 -8.68
CA ALA A 63 6.75 -19.15 -8.43
C ALA A 63 7.00 -19.34 -6.92
N LEU A 64 6.94 -18.27 -6.13
CA LEU A 64 7.04 -18.33 -4.67
C LEU A 64 5.88 -19.14 -4.09
N LYS A 65 4.64 -18.91 -4.54
CA LYS A 65 3.49 -19.73 -4.13
C LYS A 65 3.66 -21.20 -4.49
N ALA A 66 4.16 -21.52 -5.68
CA ALA A 66 4.40 -22.89 -6.10
C ALA A 66 5.52 -23.56 -5.26
N LYS A 67 6.59 -22.82 -4.94
CA LYS A 67 7.65 -23.30 -4.04
C LYS A 67 7.16 -23.57 -2.62
N HIS A 68 6.26 -22.73 -2.10
CA HIS A 68 5.65 -22.93 -0.78
C HIS A 68 4.53 -23.97 -0.76
N ALA A 69 3.87 -24.24 -1.90
CA ALA A 69 2.83 -25.27 -2.01
C ALA A 69 3.39 -26.69 -2.26
N ALA A 70 4.64 -26.81 -2.71
CA ALA A 70 5.30 -28.09 -2.97
C ALA A 70 6.20 -28.59 -1.82
N ALA A 71 6.36 -27.81 -0.74
CA ALA A 71 7.04 -28.27 0.46
C ALA A 71 6.08 -29.18 1.26
N PRO A 72 6.43 -30.44 1.55
CA PRO A 72 5.70 -31.21 2.55
C PRO A 72 5.75 -30.46 3.88
N ALA A 73 4.65 -30.47 4.62
CA ALA A 73 4.58 -29.97 5.98
C ALA A 73 5.58 -30.75 6.86
N ALA A 74 6.82 -30.28 6.91
CA ALA A 74 7.84 -30.73 7.85
C ALA A 74 8.96 -29.70 7.95
N ALA A 75 9.03 -29.07 9.12
CA ALA A 75 10.24 -28.64 9.82
C ALA A 75 11.17 -27.66 9.10
N ASP A 76 10.86 -26.36 9.21
CA ASP A 76 11.81 -25.40 9.80
C ASP A 76 11.07 -24.17 10.38
N ALA A 77 10.11 -24.47 11.25
CA ALA A 77 9.58 -23.54 12.23
C ALA A 77 10.36 -23.76 13.54
N SER A 78 11.66 -23.44 13.52
CA SER A 78 12.51 -23.30 14.69
C SER A 78 13.14 -21.91 14.57
N GLU A 79 12.74 -20.86 15.28
CA GLU A 79 12.13 -20.74 16.60
C GLU A 79 11.06 -19.63 16.56
N MET A 80 9.78 -19.98 16.44
CA MET A 80 8.71 -19.14 17.00
C MET A 80 7.61 -20.09 17.46
N PRO A 81 7.26 -20.09 18.76
CA PRO A 81 6.32 -21.06 19.29
C PRO A 81 4.94 -20.89 18.63
N PRO A 82 4.21 -22.00 18.37
CA PRO A 82 2.86 -21.93 17.86
C PRO A 82 1.98 -21.20 18.88
N ALA A 83 1.21 -20.22 18.42
CA ALA A 83 0.22 -19.55 19.26
C ALA A 83 -0.84 -20.58 19.65
N GLU A 84 -0.83 -20.99 20.91
CA GLU A 84 -1.80 -21.91 21.48
C GLU A 84 -3.22 -21.36 21.36
N GLY A 85 -4.15 -22.28 21.11
CA GLY A 85 -5.54 -22.01 20.79
C GLY A 85 -6.27 -21.18 21.84
N GLY A 86 -6.97 -20.17 21.33
CA GLY A 86 -8.08 -19.50 21.98
C GLY A 86 -8.96 -18.95 20.85
N GLU A 87 -10.28 -19.02 21.02
CA GLU A 87 -11.29 -18.37 20.18
C GLU A 87 -10.73 -17.07 19.59
N ALA A 88 -10.59 -17.00 18.26
CA ALA A 88 -9.70 -16.03 17.60
C ALA A 88 -10.19 -14.59 17.88
N ALA A 89 -9.68 -14.01 18.97
CA ALA A 89 -9.99 -12.65 19.37
C ALA A 89 -9.63 -11.71 18.23
N ASP A 90 -10.53 -10.76 17.92
CA ASP A 90 -10.35 -9.81 16.82
C ASP A 90 -8.94 -9.20 16.90
N PRO A 91 -8.06 -9.49 15.91
CA PRO A 91 -6.68 -9.04 15.93
C PRO A 91 -6.56 -7.50 15.86
N PHE A 92 -7.63 -6.83 15.43
CA PHE A 92 -7.74 -5.38 15.35
C PHE A 92 -8.84 -4.83 16.27
N ARG A 93 -9.07 -5.47 17.43
CA ARG A 93 -9.95 -4.93 18.48
C ARG A 93 -9.53 -3.51 18.89
N VAL A 94 -10.47 -2.73 19.43
CA VAL A 94 -10.17 -1.43 20.03
C VAL A 94 -9.09 -1.61 21.11
N GLY A 95 -8.08 -0.75 21.08
CA GLY A 95 -6.89 -0.82 21.94
C GLY A 95 -5.76 -1.69 21.40
N ALA A 96 -5.97 -2.45 20.30
CA ALA A 96 -4.90 -3.22 19.68
C ALA A 96 -3.81 -2.30 19.14
N VAL A 97 -2.57 -2.62 19.46
CA VAL A 97 -1.39 -1.90 18.97
C VAL A 97 -0.50 -2.83 18.15
N TRP A 98 -0.13 -2.34 16.97
CA TRP A 98 0.69 -3.02 16.00
C TRP A 98 1.96 -2.22 15.77
N TYR A 99 3.12 -2.89 15.74
CA TYR A 99 4.42 -2.28 15.53
C TYR A 99 5.09 -2.87 14.31
N GLY A 100 5.89 -2.06 13.63
CA GLY A 100 6.35 -2.47 12.33
C GLY A 100 7.52 -1.69 11.79
N THR A 101 7.88 -2.09 10.58
CA THR A 101 8.87 -1.36 9.79
C THR A 101 8.33 -1.12 8.38
N LEU A 102 8.55 0.09 7.89
CA LEU A 102 8.43 0.44 6.49
C LEU A 102 9.81 0.36 5.88
N ARG A 103 9.92 -0.31 4.75
CA ARG A 103 11.13 -0.34 3.91
C ARG A 103 10.84 0.37 2.61
N GLY A 104 11.59 1.41 2.29
CA GLY A 104 11.43 2.20 1.07
C GLY A 104 12.76 2.62 0.44
N GLY A 105 12.66 3.35 -0.68
CA GLY A 105 13.81 3.84 -1.45
C GLY A 105 14.28 2.88 -2.55
N LYS A 106 15.09 3.38 -3.49
CA LYS A 106 15.59 2.61 -4.65
C LYS A 106 16.32 1.31 -4.27
N ASP A 107 16.95 1.28 -3.10
CA ASP A 107 17.77 0.15 -2.64
C ASP A 107 17.12 -0.63 -1.47
N GLY A 108 15.90 -0.28 -1.05
CA GLY A 108 15.21 -0.92 0.09
C GLY A 108 15.87 -0.71 1.47
N LYS A 109 16.92 0.12 1.54
CA LYS A 109 17.71 0.39 2.75
C LYS A 109 17.10 1.42 3.68
N GLU A 110 16.17 2.26 3.22
CA GLU A 110 15.50 3.21 4.11
C GLU A 110 14.49 2.43 4.97
N GLN A 111 14.82 2.24 6.25
CA GLN A 111 13.94 1.62 7.21
C GLN A 111 13.39 2.66 8.18
N MET A 112 12.07 2.73 8.27
CA MET A 112 11.35 3.59 9.22
C MET A 112 10.54 2.70 10.15
N LYS A 113 10.61 2.97 11.47
CA LYS A 113 9.75 2.29 12.43
C LYS A 113 8.41 3.00 12.49
N TRP A 114 7.35 2.23 12.61
CA TRP A 114 6.00 2.78 12.71
C TRP A 114 5.14 1.90 13.60
N ALA A 115 4.09 2.50 14.13
CA ALA A 115 3.11 1.82 14.96
C ALA A 115 1.70 2.27 14.57
N LEU A 116 0.74 1.37 14.73
CA LEU A 116 -0.67 1.59 14.48
C LEU A 116 -1.45 1.22 15.75
N SER A 117 -2.30 2.12 16.21
CA SER A 117 -3.16 1.92 17.37
C SER A 117 -4.62 2.04 16.94
N VAL A 118 -5.42 1.01 17.17
CA VAL A 118 -6.85 1.00 16.80
C VAL A 118 -7.66 1.65 17.92
N SER A 119 -8.34 2.76 17.62
CA SER A 119 -9.27 3.41 18.56
C SER A 119 -10.73 3.12 18.25
N GLU A 120 -11.05 2.75 17.02
CA GLU A 120 -12.41 2.49 16.56
C GLU A 120 -12.46 1.23 15.68
N ARG A 121 -13.51 0.41 15.88
CA ARG A 121 -13.74 -0.84 15.15
C ARG A 121 -15.24 -1.03 14.92
N THR A 122 -15.63 -1.16 13.65
CA THR A 122 -17.02 -1.43 13.24
C THR A 122 -17.04 -2.43 12.10
N GLY A 123 -17.29 -3.71 12.41
CA GLY A 123 -17.19 -4.79 11.43
C GLY A 123 -15.78 -4.88 10.86
N ASP A 124 -15.65 -4.83 9.54
CA ASP A 124 -14.36 -4.87 8.85
C ASP A 124 -13.61 -3.53 8.87
N ARG A 125 -14.24 -2.43 9.30
CA ARG A 125 -13.63 -1.10 9.31
C ARG A 125 -12.87 -0.81 10.60
N ILE A 126 -11.72 -0.16 10.46
CA ILE A 126 -10.86 0.27 11.56
C ILE A 126 -10.48 1.74 11.41
N ALA A 127 -10.29 2.42 12.53
CA ALA A 127 -9.67 3.74 12.57
C ALA A 127 -8.85 3.93 13.84
N GLY A 128 -7.93 4.89 13.82
CA GLY A 128 -7.10 5.23 14.97
C GLY A 128 -5.89 6.08 14.62
N GLY A 129 -4.79 5.87 15.34
CA GLY A 129 -3.54 6.63 15.19
C GLY A 129 -2.42 5.80 14.56
N VAL A 130 -1.64 6.42 13.69
CA VAL A 130 -0.36 5.90 13.19
C VAL A 130 0.75 6.82 13.65
N ALA A 131 1.75 6.26 14.33
CA ALA A 131 2.94 6.97 14.77
C ALA A 131 4.15 6.53 13.95
N PHE A 132 4.98 7.49 13.54
CA PHE A 132 6.22 7.24 12.81
C PHE A 132 7.43 7.65 13.65
N ASP A 133 8.45 6.80 13.64
CA ASP A 133 9.74 7.09 14.24
C ASP A 133 10.82 7.09 13.15
N VAL A 134 11.26 8.31 12.81
CA VAL A 134 12.28 8.55 11.81
C VAL A 134 13.56 8.99 12.53
N PRO A 135 14.68 8.28 12.37
CA PRO A 135 15.93 8.65 13.04
C PRO A 135 16.30 10.11 12.77
N GLY A 136 16.52 10.86 13.84
CA GLY A 136 16.91 12.28 13.77
C GLY A 136 15.80 13.27 13.43
N LYS A 137 14.52 12.84 13.39
CA LYS A 137 13.37 13.74 13.22
C LYS A 137 12.39 13.62 14.39
N PRO A 138 11.58 14.66 14.66
CA PRO A 138 10.49 14.56 15.62
C PRO A 138 9.54 13.42 15.26
N LYS A 139 9.10 12.67 16.27
CA LYS A 139 7.99 11.72 16.12
C LYS A 139 6.74 12.49 15.76
N PHE A 140 5.95 11.93 14.85
CA PHE A 140 4.68 12.51 14.45
C PHE A 140 3.62 11.43 14.35
N GLU A 141 2.39 11.84 14.61
CA GLU A 141 1.21 10.97 14.60
C GLU A 141 0.20 11.50 13.58
N MET A 142 -0.47 10.57 12.91
CA MET A 142 -1.52 10.85 11.94
C MET A 142 -2.71 9.95 12.22
N LYS A 143 -3.92 10.49 12.04
CA LYS A 143 -5.12 9.66 12.06
C LYS A 143 -5.15 8.76 10.83
N PHE A 144 -5.64 7.54 10.99
CA PHE A 144 -5.88 6.61 9.89
C PHE A 144 -7.30 6.05 9.91
N THR A 145 -7.74 5.65 8.73
CA THR A 145 -8.91 4.80 8.50
C THR A 145 -8.49 3.61 7.65
N GLY A 146 -9.24 2.53 7.69
CA GLY A 146 -8.85 1.31 6.99
C GLY A 146 -9.85 0.18 7.11
N SER A 147 -9.45 -0.99 6.64
CA SER A 147 -10.18 -2.23 6.81
C SER A 147 -9.26 -3.38 7.21
N ALA A 148 -9.78 -4.31 8.00
CA ALA A 148 -9.08 -5.50 8.45
C ALA A 148 -10.07 -6.63 8.79
N PRO A 149 -9.69 -7.91 8.65
CA PRO A 149 -10.56 -9.03 9.00
C PRO A 149 -10.91 -9.00 10.50
N THR A 150 -12.13 -9.40 10.84
CA THR A 150 -12.64 -9.57 12.21
C THR A 150 -12.08 -10.83 12.88
N ASP A 151 -11.72 -11.80 12.07
CA ASP A 151 -11.32 -13.14 12.45
C ASP A 151 -10.44 -13.74 11.34
N GLY A 152 -9.47 -14.56 11.74
CA GLY A 152 -8.58 -15.26 10.82
C GLY A 152 -7.72 -14.35 9.93
N ASP A 153 -7.24 -14.94 8.83
CA ASP A 153 -6.37 -14.28 7.86
C ASP A 153 -7.17 -13.52 6.81
N GLY A 154 -6.70 -12.35 6.40
CA GLY A 154 -7.47 -11.52 5.48
C GLY A 154 -6.76 -10.25 5.00
N PRO A 155 -7.35 -9.55 4.01
CA PRO A 155 -6.78 -8.30 3.50
C PRO A 155 -6.82 -7.22 4.57
N VAL A 156 -5.77 -6.40 4.63
CA VAL A 156 -5.67 -5.23 5.50
C VAL A 156 -5.40 -4.00 4.65
N THR A 157 -6.13 -2.92 4.88
CA THR A 157 -5.89 -1.62 4.27
C THR A 157 -5.79 -0.56 5.36
N VAL A 158 -4.87 0.38 5.17
CA VAL A 158 -4.66 1.50 6.08
C VAL A 158 -4.38 2.74 5.24
N GLU A 159 -5.08 3.82 5.52
CA GLU A 159 -4.94 5.11 4.87
C GLU A 159 -4.94 6.20 5.91
N THR A 160 -3.88 7.01 5.94
CA THR A 160 -3.85 8.18 6.83
C THR A 160 -4.59 9.35 6.21
N GLU A 161 -5.13 10.22 7.06
CA GLU A 161 -5.56 11.54 6.64
C GLU A 161 -4.41 12.30 5.98
N ARG A 162 -4.75 13.25 5.11
CA ARG A 162 -3.75 14.11 4.48
C ARG A 162 -3.40 15.25 5.42
N VAL A 163 -2.15 15.32 5.87
CA VAL A 163 -1.62 16.46 6.65
C VAL A 163 -0.66 17.24 5.75
N GLY A 164 -1.10 18.39 5.25
CA GLY A 164 -0.38 19.11 4.19
C GLY A 164 -0.32 18.28 2.90
N GLN A 165 0.89 17.84 2.50
CA GLN A 165 1.08 16.88 1.40
C GLN A 165 1.30 15.45 1.90
N ALA A 166 1.53 15.25 3.19
CA ALA A 166 1.87 13.96 3.75
C ALA A 166 0.66 13.03 3.78
N LYS A 167 0.85 11.80 3.31
CA LYS A 167 -0.18 10.75 3.29
C LYS A 167 0.46 9.38 3.20
N LEU A 168 -0.02 8.42 3.97
CA LEU A 168 0.31 7.01 3.87
C LEU A 168 -0.90 6.24 3.34
N PHE A 169 -0.64 5.32 2.42
CA PHE A 169 -1.57 4.26 2.03
C PHE A 169 -0.83 2.94 2.09
N MET A 170 -1.42 1.94 2.76
CA MET A 170 -0.90 0.59 2.88
C MET A 170 -1.99 -0.41 2.52
N ARG A 171 -1.61 -1.43 1.74
CA ARG A 171 -2.45 -2.57 1.41
C ARG A 171 -1.63 -3.83 1.60
N GLY A 172 -2.12 -4.70 2.48
CA GLY A 172 -1.46 -5.93 2.86
C GLY A 172 -2.44 -7.05 3.16
N ARG A 173 -1.92 -8.08 3.81
CA ARG A 173 -2.66 -9.24 4.29
C ARG A 173 -2.19 -9.59 5.69
N LEU A 174 -3.14 -9.82 6.60
CA LEU A 174 -2.92 -10.51 7.86
C LEU A 174 -2.76 -12.00 7.55
N ALA A 175 -1.61 -12.56 7.92
CA ALA A 175 -1.33 -13.98 7.90
C ALA A 175 -0.43 -14.34 9.09
N ASN A 176 -0.76 -15.42 9.80
CA ASN A 176 0.05 -15.91 10.93
C ASN A 176 0.35 -14.85 12.01
N GLY A 177 -0.61 -13.95 12.28
CA GLY A 177 -0.45 -12.89 13.29
C GLY A 177 0.44 -11.72 12.87
N ALA A 178 0.83 -11.63 11.61
CA ALA A 178 1.58 -10.52 11.04
C ALA A 178 0.85 -9.92 9.82
N VAL A 179 0.94 -8.61 9.65
CA VAL A 179 0.50 -7.94 8.43
C VAL A 179 1.71 -7.66 7.57
N THR A 180 1.66 -8.06 6.30
CA THR A 180 2.67 -7.69 5.31
C THR A 180 1.99 -7.13 4.06
N GLY A 181 2.58 -6.12 3.45
CA GLY A 181 1.95 -5.45 2.31
C GLY A 181 2.83 -4.42 1.62
N ALA A 182 2.26 -3.85 0.56
CA ALA A 182 2.83 -2.70 -0.12
C ALA A 182 2.35 -1.41 0.53
N CYS A 183 3.18 -0.38 0.53
CA CYS A 183 2.82 0.95 0.96
C CYS A 183 3.27 2.02 -0.03
N SER A 184 2.50 3.10 -0.10
CA SER A 184 2.91 4.36 -0.72
C SER A 184 2.81 5.48 0.30
N MET A 185 3.86 6.27 0.40
CA MET A 185 3.94 7.40 1.32
C MET A 185 4.32 8.66 0.55
N THR A 186 3.57 9.73 0.77
CA THR A 186 3.94 11.07 0.33
C THR A 186 4.54 11.80 1.52
N ASP A 187 5.70 12.42 1.34
CA ASP A 187 6.33 13.26 2.38
C ASP A 187 5.72 14.66 2.43
N PRO A 188 6.03 15.48 3.45
CA PRO A 188 5.53 16.86 3.54
C PRO A 188 5.90 17.77 2.34
N HIS A 189 6.91 17.39 1.55
CA HIS A 189 7.34 18.12 0.35
C HIS A 189 6.64 17.62 -0.93
N GLY A 190 5.70 16.66 -0.81
CA GLY A 190 4.97 16.10 -1.94
C GLY A 190 5.71 15.00 -2.71
N ARG A 191 6.88 14.54 -2.22
CA ARG A 191 7.60 13.45 -2.87
C ARG A 191 6.98 12.12 -2.48
N LYS A 192 6.64 11.32 -3.50
CA LYS A 192 6.06 9.99 -3.31
C LYS A 192 7.16 8.94 -3.22
N LYS A 193 7.06 8.07 -2.22
CA LYS A 193 7.88 6.89 -2.00
C LYS A 193 6.99 5.66 -2.01
N TYR A 194 7.51 4.56 -2.53
CA TYR A 194 6.88 3.25 -2.51
C TYR A 194 7.77 2.28 -1.74
N GLY A 195 7.16 1.24 -1.18
CA GLY A 195 7.87 0.29 -0.35
C GLY A 195 7.01 -0.84 0.16
N SER A 196 7.56 -1.60 1.11
CA SER A 196 6.87 -2.66 1.83
C SER A 196 6.65 -2.26 3.28
N ALA A 197 5.51 -2.66 3.83
CA ALA A 197 5.14 -2.48 5.22
C ALA A 197 4.97 -3.84 5.89
N ALA A 198 5.51 -3.97 7.10
CA ALA A 198 5.25 -5.11 7.98
C ALA A 198 4.78 -4.62 9.34
N LEU A 199 3.80 -5.28 9.94
CA LEU A 199 3.31 -5.04 11.30
C LEU A 199 3.16 -6.36 12.07
N ILE A 200 3.44 -6.33 13.37
CA ILE A 200 3.20 -7.40 14.35
C ILE A 200 2.45 -6.84 15.57
N ALA A 201 1.55 -7.62 16.16
CA ALA A 201 0.79 -7.21 17.34
C ALA A 201 1.70 -7.15 18.58
N ARG A 202 1.46 -6.17 19.46
CA ARG A 202 2.24 -5.99 20.70
C ARG A 202 1.90 -7.00 21.80
N ASP A 203 0.66 -7.47 21.84
CA ASP A 203 0.10 -8.20 22.99
C ASP A 203 0.35 -9.72 22.93
N ARG A 204 1.61 -10.14 22.84
CA ARG A 204 2.00 -11.54 23.06
C ARG A 204 3.21 -11.63 24.03
N GLU A 205 3.01 -11.11 25.23
CA GLU A 205 3.70 -11.63 26.43
C GLU A 205 2.78 -12.61 27.16
#